data_AF-A0AAP9NJ33-F1
#
_entry.id   AF-A0AAP9NJ33-F1
#
_cell.length_a   1.000
_cell.length_b   1.000
_cell.length_c   1.000
_cell.angle_alpha   90.00
_cell.angle_beta   90.00
_cell.angle_gamma   90.00
#
_symmetry.space_group_name_H-M   'P 1'
#
loop_
_entity.id
_entity.type
_entity.pdbx_description
1 polymer ?
#
loop_
_entity_poly.entity_id
_entity_poly.type
_entity_poly.pdbx_seq_one_letter_code
_entity_poly.pdbx_strand_id
1 'polypeptide(L)'
;MTLFTTDYLEYYLTLLSWVIHNGIWAVLVSSGVFAIPFVAIIIQEWLRARAEGADEGNKGALSSLRIENRVWVAIVVVMFAGIPFIDVDLNTIKYDQARSAQCQVSVPEPGETGWSQSFSTLNNQSARVPVWWAFMHALSRAITGASVAAIPCGTDLRQIRMEINATRIDDPVLAQEVADFTHDCYGPARAKLFMNRPNLDEAQMHDVTWIGSRFYLDNAGYYDTYRARAPRDGWAYDSNRDAGLAQVPSGAGYPTCRQWWNDSGNGLRARLLDQVDPSLLNRLAGWAGFLSRTEVDDSVIRTIASPRQQKLNQGSVYTDYGGQIDKTLPNVINRAASDVGMAVGGLAYFPAMDVVRQALPMVLAFLKMALVICIPIVLLIGTYDLKTVITLTVVQFALFFTDFWLQLARWIDSTILDALYGWGFGWNRPHTNFDPLIGLNNTFGDMLLNFVMGAMFLVLPGFWIASLGWVGFRAGQAIQGMTEGTKGGAQAGGKGAGAMSGGKLK
;
A
#
# COMPACT_ATOMS: atom_id res chain seq x y z
N MET A 1 5.61 9.53 -30.83
CA MET A 1 4.44 9.33 -29.95
C MET A 1 4.95 9.30 -28.51
N THR A 2 4.22 9.87 -27.55
CA THR A 2 4.61 9.84 -26.13
C THR A 2 3.93 8.67 -25.42
N LEU A 3 4.67 7.95 -24.58
CA LEU A 3 4.11 6.89 -23.74
C LEU A 3 3.88 7.45 -22.33
N PHE A 4 2.70 7.24 -21.78
CA PHE A 4 2.37 7.69 -20.42
C PHE A 4 2.53 6.55 -19.40
N THR A 5 3.02 6.89 -18.21
CA THR A 5 3.08 6.00 -17.04
C THR A 5 2.59 6.73 -15.79
N THR A 6 2.06 5.98 -14.82
CA THR A 6 1.47 6.53 -13.59
C THR A 6 2.25 6.18 -12.33
N ASP A 7 3.25 5.30 -12.44
CA ASP A 7 4.12 4.84 -11.35
C ASP A 7 5.58 5.06 -11.74
N TYR A 8 6.41 5.47 -10.78
CA TYR A 8 7.86 5.66 -10.97
C TYR A 8 8.54 4.38 -11.41
N LEU A 9 8.20 3.24 -10.80
CA LEU A 9 8.81 1.97 -11.18
C LEU A 9 8.41 1.60 -12.61
N GLU A 10 7.14 1.79 -12.96
CA GLU A 10 6.65 1.52 -14.31
C GLU A 10 7.34 2.38 -15.37
N TYR A 11 7.63 3.65 -15.07
CA TYR A 11 8.36 4.56 -15.96
C TYR A 11 9.68 3.93 -16.44
N TYR A 12 10.51 3.44 -15.52
CA TYR A 12 11.79 2.80 -15.87
C TYR A 12 11.63 1.40 -16.45
N LEU A 13 10.72 0.59 -15.89
CA LEU A 13 10.50 -0.78 -16.35
C LEU A 13 9.93 -0.84 -17.77
N THR A 14 9.14 0.16 -18.19
CA THR A 14 8.61 0.25 -19.56
C THR A 14 9.76 0.32 -20.56
N LEU A 15 10.75 1.22 -20.35
CA LEU A 15 11.91 1.30 -21.23
C LEU A 15 12.72 0.00 -21.21
N LEU A 16 13.04 -0.51 -20.01
CA LEU A 16 13.82 -1.75 -19.86
C LEU A 16 13.17 -2.92 -20.60
N SER A 17 11.84 -3.05 -20.51
CA SER A 17 11.10 -4.12 -21.19
C SER A 17 11.26 -4.07 -22.71
N TRP A 18 11.24 -2.88 -23.31
CA TRP A 18 11.42 -2.70 -24.75
C TRP A 18 12.87 -2.89 -25.19
N VAL A 19 13.86 -2.50 -24.36
CA VAL A 19 15.27 -2.79 -24.63
C VAL A 19 15.49 -4.31 -24.72
N ILE A 20 14.96 -5.07 -23.77
CA ILE A 20 15.06 -6.54 -23.76
C ILE A 20 14.26 -7.14 -24.92
N HIS A 21 13.05 -6.66 -25.18
CA HIS A 21 12.22 -7.06 -26.32
C HIS A 21 12.99 -6.93 -27.64
N ASN A 22 13.66 -5.81 -27.86
CA ASN A 22 14.46 -5.56 -29.06
C ASN A 22 15.62 -6.55 -29.18
N GLY A 23 16.31 -6.83 -28.08
CA GLY A 23 17.37 -7.84 -28.04
C GLY A 23 16.85 -9.22 -28.46
N ILE A 24 15.72 -9.65 -27.91
CA ILE A 24 15.09 -10.94 -28.25
C ILE A 24 14.67 -10.97 -29.72
N TRP A 25 14.00 -9.92 -30.21
CA TRP A 25 13.58 -9.83 -31.60
C TRP A 25 14.77 -9.87 -32.56
N ALA A 26 15.85 -9.15 -32.26
CA ALA A 26 17.06 -9.16 -33.07
C ALA A 26 17.69 -10.56 -33.17
N VAL A 27 17.68 -11.34 -32.08
CA VAL A 27 18.12 -12.74 -32.08
C VAL A 27 17.21 -13.63 -32.93
N LEU A 28 15.89 -13.43 -32.88
CA LEU A 28 14.94 -14.19 -33.72
C LEU A 28 15.14 -13.91 -35.21
N VAL A 29 15.45 -12.67 -35.57
CA VAL A 29 15.74 -12.27 -36.95
C VAL A 29 17.09 -12.82 -37.40
N SER A 30 18.16 -12.67 -36.61
CA SER A 30 19.51 -13.11 -37.00
C SER A 30 19.65 -14.63 -37.10
N SER A 31 18.93 -15.37 -36.26
CA SER A 31 18.88 -16.84 -36.31
C SER A 31 17.99 -17.40 -37.42
N GLY A 32 17.18 -16.57 -38.07
CA GLY A 32 16.18 -17.00 -39.05
C GLY A 32 14.95 -17.70 -38.42
N VAL A 33 14.87 -17.78 -37.09
CA VAL A 33 13.77 -18.44 -36.37
C VAL A 33 12.42 -17.75 -36.62
N PHE A 34 12.43 -16.45 -36.93
CA PHE A 34 11.23 -15.70 -37.35
C PHE A 34 10.53 -16.30 -38.59
N ALA A 35 11.24 -17.06 -39.44
CA ALA A 35 10.67 -17.67 -40.64
C ALA A 35 9.95 -18.99 -40.37
N ILE A 36 10.21 -19.64 -39.21
CA ILE A 36 9.64 -20.95 -38.85
C ILE A 36 8.10 -20.95 -38.88
N PRO A 37 7.40 -19.95 -38.32
CA PRO A 37 5.95 -19.85 -38.43
C PRO A 37 5.40 -19.90 -39.86
N PHE A 38 6.06 -19.25 -40.81
CA PHE A 38 5.60 -19.22 -42.20
C PHE A 38 5.67 -20.61 -42.84
N VAL A 39 6.76 -21.34 -42.58
CA VAL A 39 6.91 -22.74 -43.02
C VAL A 39 5.86 -23.63 -42.34
N ALA A 40 5.62 -23.42 -41.04
CA ALA A 40 4.62 -24.17 -40.29
C ALA A 40 3.20 -23.96 -40.85
N ILE A 41 2.83 -22.73 -41.24
CA ILE A 41 1.54 -22.43 -41.88
C ILE A 41 1.38 -23.22 -43.18
N ILE A 42 2.40 -23.22 -44.04
CA ILE A 42 2.38 -23.93 -45.32
C ILE A 42 2.20 -25.44 -45.09
N ILE A 43 2.98 -26.04 -44.19
CA ILE A 43 2.91 -27.47 -43.90
C ILE A 43 1.56 -27.85 -43.27
N GLN A 44 1.05 -27.05 -42.32
CA GLN A 44 -0.23 -27.33 -41.65
C GLN A 44 -1.40 -27.32 -42.64
N GLU A 45 -1.49 -26.30 -43.50
CA GLU A 45 -2.57 -26.23 -44.48
C GLU A 45 -2.44 -27.29 -45.57
N TRP A 46 -1.21 -27.65 -45.97
CA TRP A 46 -0.96 -28.75 -46.89
C TRP A 46 -1.41 -30.12 -46.32
N LEU A 47 -1.07 -30.40 -45.06
CA LEU A 47 -1.52 -31.62 -44.37
C LEU A 47 -3.04 -31.64 -44.19
N ARG A 48 -3.65 -30.50 -43.87
CA ARG A 48 -5.10 -30.37 -43.71
C ARG A 48 -5.85 -30.64 -45.02
N ALA A 49 -5.36 -30.08 -46.12
CA ALA A 49 -5.92 -30.34 -47.45
C ALA A 49 -5.82 -31.82 -47.87
N ARG A 50 -4.81 -32.56 -47.38
CA ARG A 50 -4.71 -34.02 -47.59
C ARG A 50 -5.67 -34.83 -46.73
N ALA A 51 -6.02 -34.35 -45.54
CA ALA A 51 -6.94 -35.02 -44.63
C ALA A 51 -8.42 -34.85 -45.03
N GLU A 52 -8.74 -33.83 -45.83
CA GLU A 52 -10.10 -33.55 -46.31
C GLU A 52 -10.56 -34.57 -47.37
N GLY A 53 -11.85 -34.93 -47.33
CA GLY A 53 -12.48 -35.94 -48.19
C GLY A 53 -12.55 -35.55 -49.68
N ALA A 54 -13.00 -36.46 -50.54
CA ALA A 54 -13.10 -36.20 -51.98
C ALA A 54 -14.19 -35.15 -52.36
N ASP A 55 -15.08 -34.82 -51.42
CA ASP A 55 -16.26 -33.97 -51.64
C ASP A 55 -15.97 -32.46 -51.64
N GLU A 56 -14.73 -32.03 -51.40
CA GLU A 56 -14.32 -30.60 -51.31
C GLU A 56 -13.86 -30.00 -52.66
N GLY A 57 -13.93 -30.74 -53.77
CA GLY A 57 -13.54 -30.24 -55.09
C GLY A 57 -12.02 -30.15 -55.31
N ASN A 58 -11.53 -29.09 -56.00
CA ASN A 58 -10.10 -28.94 -56.32
C ASN A 58 -9.29 -28.54 -55.07
N LYS A 59 -8.77 -29.56 -54.37
CA LYS A 59 -7.95 -29.44 -53.15
C LYS A 59 -6.71 -28.54 -53.31
N GLY A 60 -6.14 -28.47 -54.52
CA GLY A 60 -4.98 -27.63 -54.82
C GLY A 60 -5.34 -26.13 -54.82
N ALA A 61 -6.45 -25.76 -55.47
CA ALA A 61 -6.91 -24.37 -55.50
C ALA A 61 -7.36 -23.89 -54.11
N LEU A 62 -8.08 -24.73 -53.37
CA LEU A 62 -8.56 -24.39 -52.03
C LEU A 62 -7.43 -24.24 -51.01
N SER A 63 -6.43 -25.13 -51.04
CA SER A 63 -5.26 -25.02 -50.17
C SER A 63 -4.41 -23.79 -50.49
N SER A 64 -4.22 -23.45 -51.76
CA SER A 64 -3.50 -22.25 -52.19
C SER A 64 -4.14 -20.98 -51.62
N LEU A 65 -5.46 -20.84 -51.73
CA LEU A 65 -6.19 -19.68 -51.22
C LEU A 65 -6.11 -19.57 -49.68
N ARG A 66 -6.18 -20.70 -48.96
CA ARG A 66 -6.04 -20.72 -47.50
C ARG A 66 -4.64 -20.34 -47.04
N ILE A 67 -3.61 -20.86 -47.71
CA ILE A 67 -2.20 -20.53 -47.44
C ILE A 67 -1.97 -19.04 -47.71
N GLU A 68 -2.42 -18.53 -48.86
CA GLU A 68 -2.27 -17.12 -49.23
C GLU A 68 -2.87 -16.22 -48.15
N ASN A 69 -4.12 -16.47 -47.75
CA ASN A 69 -4.78 -15.66 -46.73
C ASN A 69 -4.03 -15.70 -45.38
N ARG A 70 -3.62 -16.89 -44.92
CA ARG A 70 -2.90 -17.02 -43.63
C ARG A 70 -1.52 -16.38 -43.66
N VAL A 71 -0.79 -16.54 -44.76
CA VAL A 71 0.53 -15.92 -44.93
C VAL A 71 0.40 -14.39 -44.99
N TRP A 72 -0.59 -13.86 -45.70
CA TRP A 72 -0.87 -12.41 -45.71
C TRP A 72 -1.18 -11.87 -44.32
N VAL A 73 -2.05 -12.54 -43.57
CA VAL A 73 -2.35 -12.16 -42.18
C VAL A 73 -1.08 -12.18 -41.32
N ALA A 74 -0.26 -13.24 -41.43
CA ALA A 74 1.00 -13.34 -40.70
C ALA A 74 1.99 -12.21 -41.06
N ILE A 75 2.09 -11.84 -42.35
CA ILE A 75 2.92 -10.70 -42.80
C ILE A 75 2.44 -9.40 -42.15
N VAL A 76 1.14 -9.13 -42.16
CA VAL A 76 0.55 -7.93 -41.55
C VAL A 76 0.82 -7.91 -40.03
N VAL A 77 0.66 -9.04 -39.36
CA VAL A 77 0.95 -9.18 -37.92
C VAL A 77 2.42 -8.88 -37.62
N VAL A 78 3.34 -9.45 -38.40
CA VAL A 78 4.78 -9.17 -38.24
C VAL A 78 5.07 -7.69 -38.49
N MET A 79 4.49 -7.10 -39.53
CA MET A 79 4.71 -5.70 -39.89
C MET A 79 4.26 -4.73 -38.78
N PHE A 80 3.09 -4.93 -38.19
CA PHE A 80 2.53 -3.99 -37.21
C PHE A 80 2.86 -4.33 -35.75
N ALA A 81 2.92 -5.60 -35.39
CA ALA A 81 3.06 -6.08 -34.02
C ALA A 81 4.39 -6.80 -33.73
N GLY A 82 5.14 -7.21 -34.75
CA GLY A 82 6.44 -7.87 -34.59
C GLY A 82 7.62 -6.92 -34.73
N ILE A 83 7.67 -6.15 -35.82
CA ILE A 83 8.83 -5.31 -36.15
C ILE A 83 8.79 -4.01 -35.34
N PRO A 84 9.83 -3.70 -34.57
CA PRO A 84 9.90 -2.48 -33.77
C PRO A 84 10.33 -1.29 -34.64
N PHE A 85 9.51 -0.23 -34.69
CA PHE A 85 9.72 0.93 -35.57
C PHE A 85 9.83 2.28 -34.84
N ILE A 86 9.10 2.46 -33.75
CA ILE A 86 8.99 3.76 -33.07
C ILE A 86 10.06 3.85 -32.00
N ASP A 87 11.01 4.78 -32.13
CA ASP A 87 12.04 5.00 -31.10
C ASP A 87 11.40 5.55 -29.81
N VAL A 88 11.80 4.97 -28.67
CA VAL A 88 11.37 5.30 -27.32
C VAL A 88 12.61 5.37 -26.42
N ASP A 89 12.69 6.43 -25.64
CA ASP A 89 13.73 6.75 -24.68
C ASP A 89 13.07 7.33 -23.41
N LEU A 90 13.85 7.67 -22.38
CA LEU A 90 13.27 8.25 -21.17
C LEU A 90 12.65 9.63 -21.43
N ASN A 91 13.06 10.38 -22.46
CA ASN A 91 12.50 11.70 -22.75
C ASN A 91 11.11 11.64 -23.41
N THR A 92 10.83 10.56 -24.13
CA THR A 92 9.55 10.32 -24.82
C THR A 92 8.51 9.65 -23.92
N ILE A 93 8.94 8.99 -22.84
CA ILE A 93 8.07 8.51 -21.77
C ILE A 93 7.77 9.70 -20.84
N LYS A 94 6.49 9.93 -20.53
CA LYS A 94 6.07 10.99 -19.60
C LYS A 94 5.31 10.40 -18.42
N TYR A 95 5.63 10.92 -17.23
CA TYR A 95 4.85 10.64 -16.04
C TYR A 95 3.54 11.44 -16.10
N ASP A 96 2.40 10.76 -15.97
CA ASP A 96 1.08 11.37 -16.02
C ASP A 96 0.74 12.02 -14.67
N GLN A 97 0.72 13.36 -14.67
CA GLN A 97 0.36 14.18 -13.51
C GLN A 97 -1.09 14.67 -13.54
N ALA A 98 -1.91 14.27 -14.52
CA ALA A 98 -3.28 14.78 -14.66
C ALA A 98 -4.11 14.55 -13.39
N ARG A 99 -3.96 13.38 -12.76
CA ARG A 99 -4.64 13.06 -11.49
C ARG A 99 -4.10 13.86 -10.31
N SER A 100 -2.78 14.01 -10.22
CA SER A 100 -2.11 14.79 -9.19
C SER A 100 -2.58 16.26 -9.24
N ALA A 101 -2.69 16.82 -10.44
CA ALA A 101 -3.25 18.15 -10.69
C ALA A 101 -4.75 18.23 -10.33
N GLN A 102 -5.55 17.22 -10.70
CA GLN A 102 -6.98 17.17 -10.35
C GLN A 102 -7.20 17.15 -8.83
N CYS A 103 -6.40 16.37 -8.10
CA CYS A 103 -6.53 16.23 -6.66
C CYS A 103 -5.69 17.25 -5.86
N GLN A 104 -5.04 18.22 -6.53
CA GLN A 104 -4.21 19.26 -5.90
C GLN A 104 -3.10 18.71 -5.00
N VAL A 105 -2.56 17.54 -5.36
CA VAL A 105 -1.41 16.92 -4.67
C VAL A 105 -0.21 17.01 -5.60
N SER A 106 0.83 17.73 -5.19
CA SER A 106 2.08 17.79 -5.95
C SER A 106 2.88 16.52 -5.71
N VAL A 107 3.19 15.80 -6.79
CA VAL A 107 4.00 14.58 -6.78
C VAL A 107 5.27 14.89 -7.59
N PRO A 108 6.48 14.67 -7.03
CA PRO A 108 7.73 15.00 -7.72
C PRO A 108 7.87 14.18 -9.01
N GLU A 109 8.56 14.73 -10.01
CA GLU A 109 8.81 13.98 -11.24
C GLU A 109 9.83 12.86 -11.02
N PRO A 110 9.81 11.76 -11.79
CA PRO A 110 10.77 10.66 -11.63
C PRO A 110 12.23 11.12 -11.59
N GLY A 111 12.58 12.15 -12.38
CA GLY A 111 13.93 12.75 -12.43
C GLY A 111 14.36 13.48 -11.15
N GLU A 112 13.42 13.97 -10.34
CA GLU A 112 13.67 14.69 -9.09
C GLU A 112 13.72 13.76 -7.87
N THR A 113 13.47 12.47 -8.08
CA THR A 113 13.51 11.45 -7.01
C THR A 113 14.82 10.66 -7.02
N GLY A 114 15.09 9.92 -5.94
CA GLY A 114 16.23 9.00 -5.87
C GLY A 114 16.24 7.89 -6.93
N TRP A 115 15.11 7.65 -7.62
CA TRP A 115 15.02 6.69 -8.72
C TRP A 115 15.92 7.06 -9.91
N SER A 116 16.17 8.36 -10.13
CA SER A 116 17.05 8.84 -11.20
C SER A 116 18.49 8.31 -11.05
N GLN A 117 18.97 8.15 -9.82
CA GLN A 117 20.31 7.65 -9.51
C GLN A 117 20.40 6.12 -9.72
N SER A 118 19.37 5.38 -9.31
CA SER A 118 19.33 3.92 -9.39
C SER A 118 19.23 3.38 -10.82
N PHE A 119 18.63 4.14 -11.74
CA PHE A 119 18.42 3.74 -13.14
C PHE A 119 19.31 4.50 -14.14
N SER A 120 20.42 5.06 -13.66
CA SER A 120 21.40 5.79 -14.49
C SER A 120 21.94 4.99 -15.69
N THR A 121 21.95 3.65 -15.61
CA THR A 121 22.35 2.75 -16.71
C THR A 121 21.39 2.79 -17.91
N LEU A 122 20.12 3.15 -17.69
CA LEU A 122 19.10 3.29 -18.74
C LEU A 122 19.11 4.66 -19.41
N ASN A 123 19.76 5.66 -18.81
CA ASN A 123 19.66 7.06 -19.24
C ASN A 123 20.26 7.34 -20.63
N ASN A 124 21.02 6.40 -21.19
CA ASN A 124 21.60 6.46 -22.54
C ASN A 124 21.10 5.35 -23.47
N GLN A 125 20.12 4.54 -23.04
CA GLN A 125 19.56 3.46 -23.85
C GLN A 125 18.28 3.96 -24.54
N SER A 126 18.10 3.56 -25.78
CA SER A 126 16.85 3.72 -26.52
C SER A 126 16.35 2.37 -26.99
N ALA A 127 15.04 2.21 -27.01
CA ALA A 127 14.37 1.04 -27.53
C ALA A 127 13.47 1.44 -28.71
N ARG A 128 12.99 0.43 -29.44
CA ARG A 128 12.02 0.62 -30.52
C ARG A 128 10.79 -0.19 -30.22
N VAL A 129 9.62 0.38 -30.47
CA VAL A 129 8.33 -0.25 -30.17
C VAL A 129 7.59 -0.52 -31.47
N PRO A 130 6.97 -1.70 -31.64
CA PRO A 130 6.10 -1.95 -32.78
C PRO A 130 4.88 -1.04 -32.76
N VAL A 131 4.40 -0.65 -33.94
CA VAL A 131 3.33 0.36 -34.10
C VAL A 131 2.06 -0.04 -33.33
N TRP A 132 1.68 -1.31 -33.41
CA TRP A 132 0.50 -1.84 -32.74
C TRP A 132 0.59 -1.72 -31.21
N TRP A 133 1.74 -2.05 -30.62
CA TRP A 133 1.92 -2.00 -29.17
C TRP A 133 2.05 -0.58 -28.63
N ALA A 134 2.67 0.32 -29.40
CA ALA A 134 2.70 1.75 -29.05
C ALA A 134 1.28 2.33 -29.01
N PHE A 135 0.46 2.02 -30.02
CA PHE A 135 -0.95 2.41 -30.06
C PHE A 135 -1.73 1.80 -28.88
N MET A 136 -1.62 0.48 -28.67
CA MET A 136 -2.33 -0.20 -27.58
C MET A 136 -1.91 0.28 -26.20
N HIS A 137 -0.64 0.63 -25.98
CA HIS A 137 -0.18 1.22 -24.73
C HIS A 137 -0.85 2.58 -24.50
N ALA A 138 -0.81 3.48 -25.49
CA ALA A 138 -1.43 4.80 -25.40
C ALA A 138 -2.94 4.70 -25.18
N LEU A 139 -3.64 3.84 -25.92
CA LEU A 139 -5.08 3.60 -25.78
C LEU A 139 -5.42 3.05 -24.40
N SER A 140 -4.71 2.02 -23.94
CA SER A 140 -4.95 1.39 -22.63
C SER A 140 -4.72 2.39 -21.49
N ARG A 141 -3.67 3.22 -21.59
CA ARG A 141 -3.39 4.28 -20.63
C ARG A 141 -4.44 5.36 -20.63
N ALA A 142 -4.87 5.84 -21.79
CA ALA A 142 -5.89 6.87 -21.90
C ALA A 142 -7.22 6.41 -21.29
N ILE A 143 -7.68 5.19 -21.62
CA ILE A 143 -8.92 4.63 -21.06
C ILE A 143 -8.78 4.44 -19.55
N THR A 144 -7.68 3.85 -19.07
CA THR A 144 -7.46 3.62 -17.64
C THR A 144 -7.38 4.94 -16.86
N GLY A 145 -6.63 5.92 -17.36
CA GLY A 145 -6.50 7.24 -16.76
C GLY A 145 -7.82 8.00 -16.70
N ALA A 146 -8.61 7.97 -17.78
CA ALA A 146 -9.94 8.57 -17.81
C ALA A 146 -10.91 7.89 -16.82
N SER A 147 -10.92 6.56 -16.75
CA SER A 147 -11.74 5.81 -15.78
C SER A 147 -11.32 6.09 -14.34
N VAL A 148 -10.02 6.25 -14.10
CA VAL A 148 -9.46 6.66 -12.80
C VAL A 148 -9.88 8.08 -12.42
N ALA A 149 -9.88 9.02 -13.37
CA ALA A 149 -10.29 10.40 -13.13
C ALA A 149 -11.77 10.55 -12.76
N ALA A 150 -12.59 9.54 -13.06
CA ALA A 150 -13.98 9.45 -12.61
C ALA A 150 -14.14 9.06 -11.14
N ILE A 151 -13.09 8.54 -10.50
CA ILE A 151 -13.08 8.26 -9.05
C ILE A 151 -12.86 9.60 -8.32
N PRO A 152 -13.70 9.96 -7.33
CA PRO A 152 -13.53 11.18 -6.55
C PRO A 152 -12.16 11.24 -5.87
N CYS A 153 -11.59 12.45 -5.78
CA CYS A 153 -10.41 12.67 -4.96
C CYS A 153 -10.77 12.46 -3.48
N GLY A 154 -9.92 11.73 -2.75
CA GLY A 154 -10.05 11.50 -1.32
C GLY A 154 -8.69 11.41 -0.66
N THR A 155 -8.62 11.64 0.64
CA THR A 155 -7.40 11.47 1.44
C THR A 155 -7.15 10.00 1.71
N ASP A 156 -5.96 9.49 1.40
CA ASP A 156 -5.59 8.11 1.73
C ASP A 156 -5.29 7.99 3.24
N LEU A 157 -6.32 7.63 4.01
CA LEU A 157 -6.25 7.53 5.47
C LEU A 157 -5.32 6.41 5.93
N ARG A 158 -5.20 5.35 5.13
CA ARG A 158 -4.32 4.23 5.43
C ARG A 158 -2.86 4.64 5.26
N GLN A 159 -2.54 5.39 4.21
CA GLN A 159 -1.21 5.94 4.03
C GLN A 159 -0.82 6.87 5.20
N ILE A 160 -1.70 7.79 5.59
CA ILE A 160 -1.47 8.67 6.75
C ILE A 160 -1.19 7.85 8.01
N ARG A 161 -2.02 6.84 8.29
CA ARG A 161 -1.81 5.91 9.41
C ARG A 161 -0.46 5.20 9.34
N MET A 162 -0.07 4.70 8.17
CA MET A 162 1.21 3.99 8.02
C MET A 162 2.40 4.92 8.22
N GLU A 163 2.33 6.15 7.72
CA GLU A 163 3.37 7.17 7.91
C GLU A 163 3.49 7.57 9.40
N ILE A 164 2.36 7.76 10.10
CA ILE A 164 2.34 8.00 11.56
C ILE A 164 2.90 6.80 12.31
N ASN A 165 2.58 5.57 11.88
CA ASN A 165 3.10 4.37 12.54
C ASN A 165 4.60 4.13 12.27
N ALA A 166 5.11 4.63 11.13
CA ALA A 166 6.52 4.59 10.79
C ALA A 166 7.34 5.72 11.46
N THR A 167 6.68 6.80 11.88
CA THR A 167 7.31 7.90 12.62
C THR A 167 7.82 7.36 13.95
N ARG A 168 9.13 7.51 14.21
CA ARG A 168 9.77 7.12 15.46
C ARG A 168 10.45 8.33 16.07
N ILE A 169 10.66 8.29 17.38
CA ILE A 169 11.57 9.22 18.05
C ILE A 169 12.98 8.79 17.67
N ASP A 170 13.60 9.49 16.74
CA ASP A 170 14.93 9.15 16.22
C ASP A 170 16.04 9.45 17.22
N ASP A 171 15.88 10.49 18.04
CA ASP A 171 16.83 10.86 19.08
C ASP A 171 16.68 9.93 20.32
N PRO A 172 17.69 9.10 20.64
CA PRO A 172 17.64 8.23 21.81
C PRO A 172 17.57 9.03 23.13
N VAL A 173 18.08 10.27 23.17
CA VAL A 173 18.01 11.15 24.34
C VAL A 173 16.58 11.61 24.57
N LEU A 174 15.89 12.05 23.51
CA LEU A 174 14.48 12.43 23.58
C LEU A 174 13.59 11.23 23.96
N ALA A 175 13.88 10.03 23.44
CA ALA A 175 13.16 8.81 23.80
C ALA A 175 13.31 8.47 25.29
N GLN A 176 14.53 8.63 25.84
CA GLN A 176 14.79 8.47 27.26
C GLN A 176 14.08 9.55 28.08
N GLU A 177 14.06 10.79 27.61
CA GLU A 177 13.37 11.89 28.28
C GLU A 177 11.85 11.65 28.40
N VAL A 178 11.22 11.09 27.36
CA VAL A 178 9.82 10.65 27.42
C VAL A 178 9.61 9.56 28.46
N ALA A 179 10.53 8.59 28.57
CA ALA A 179 10.47 7.54 29.57
C ALA A 179 10.59 8.10 30.99
N ASP A 180 11.51 9.05 31.20
CA ASP A 180 11.70 9.71 32.47
C ASP A 180 10.48 10.57 32.84
N PHE A 181 9.90 11.31 31.90
CA PHE A 181 8.66 12.05 32.11
C PHE A 181 7.50 11.11 32.48
N THR A 182 7.41 9.96 31.80
CA THR A 182 6.42 8.92 32.11
C THR A 182 6.58 8.44 33.57
N HIS A 183 7.80 8.21 34.02
CA HIS A 183 8.10 7.69 35.35
C HIS A 183 7.92 8.74 36.46
N ASP A 184 8.39 9.96 36.24
CA ASP A 184 8.47 11.01 37.25
C ASP A 184 7.16 11.81 37.38
N CYS A 185 6.44 11.98 36.27
CA CYS A 185 5.24 12.81 36.20
C CYS A 185 3.96 11.96 36.05
N TYR A 186 3.85 11.21 34.95
CA TYR A 186 2.61 10.51 34.61
C TYR A 186 2.30 9.36 35.58
N GLY A 187 3.30 8.55 35.96
CA GLY A 187 3.13 7.42 36.88
C GLY A 187 2.53 7.82 38.24
N PRO A 188 3.13 8.77 38.97
CA PRO A 188 2.59 9.27 40.24
C PRO A 188 1.23 9.94 40.09
N ALA A 189 1.04 10.77 39.06
CA ALA A 189 -0.24 11.45 38.80
C ALA A 189 -1.38 10.44 38.57
N ARG A 190 -1.11 9.41 37.78
CA ARG A 190 -2.07 8.34 37.51
C ARG A 190 -2.34 7.46 38.73
N ALA A 191 -1.31 7.16 39.53
CA ALA A 191 -1.49 6.45 40.79
C ALA A 191 -2.41 7.24 41.75
N LYS A 192 -2.21 8.57 41.85
CA LYS A 192 -3.08 9.45 42.63
C LYS A 192 -4.52 9.45 42.12
N LEU A 193 -4.72 9.49 40.80
CA LEU A 193 -6.04 9.41 40.19
C LEU A 193 -6.76 8.09 40.56
N PHE A 194 -6.05 6.96 40.47
CA PHE A 194 -6.60 5.65 40.84
C PHE A 194 -6.93 5.50 42.32
N MET A 195 -6.16 6.15 43.20
CA MET A 195 -6.43 6.17 44.64
C MET A 195 -7.66 7.03 44.98
N ASN A 196 -7.78 8.20 44.35
CA ASN A 196 -8.86 9.15 44.63
C ASN A 196 -10.19 8.78 43.98
N ARG A 197 -10.17 8.01 42.88
CA ARG A 197 -11.35 7.56 42.11
C ARG A 197 -12.40 8.67 41.87
N PRO A 198 -12.00 9.82 41.30
CA PRO A 198 -12.96 10.86 40.96
C PRO A 198 -13.94 10.35 39.90
N ASN A 199 -15.17 10.87 39.91
CA ASN A 199 -16.13 10.61 38.83
C ASN A 199 -15.67 11.37 37.58
N LEU A 200 -15.19 10.62 36.58
CA LEU A 200 -14.77 11.13 35.28
C LEU A 200 -15.83 10.80 34.23
N ASP A 201 -16.03 11.71 33.29
CA ASP A 201 -16.79 11.41 32.06
C ASP A 201 -15.96 10.55 31.08
N GLU A 202 -16.57 10.08 29.99
CA GLU A 202 -15.90 9.21 29.02
C GLU A 202 -14.71 9.89 28.32
N ALA A 203 -14.81 11.21 28.05
CA ALA A 203 -13.74 11.97 27.41
C ALA A 203 -12.55 12.16 28.35
N GLN A 204 -12.80 12.44 29.63
CA GLN A 204 -11.80 12.54 30.68
C GLN A 204 -11.14 11.19 30.96
N MET A 205 -11.92 10.10 30.97
CA MET A 205 -11.37 8.75 31.09
C MET A 205 -10.39 8.40 29.96
N HIS A 206 -10.65 8.89 28.74
CA HIS A 206 -9.73 8.75 27.61
C HIS A 206 -8.56 9.75 27.64
N ASP A 207 -8.75 10.96 28.19
CA ASP A 207 -7.67 11.94 28.31
C ASP A 207 -6.63 11.52 29.35
N VAL A 208 -7.01 10.86 30.43
CA VAL A 208 -6.06 10.43 31.48
C VAL A 208 -5.17 9.24 31.09
N THR A 209 -5.36 8.66 29.90
CA THR A 209 -4.63 7.47 29.45
C THR A 209 -3.30 7.77 28.78
N TRP A 210 -2.79 9.01 28.79
CA TRP A 210 -1.50 9.34 28.16
C TRP A 210 -0.75 10.45 28.89
N ILE A 211 0.53 10.60 28.59
CA ILE A 211 1.45 11.49 29.30
C ILE A 211 1.10 12.98 29.16
N GLY A 212 0.46 13.39 28.06
CA GLY A 212 0.09 14.79 27.79
C GLY A 212 -1.33 15.17 28.22
N SER A 213 -1.96 14.38 29.08
CA SER A 213 -3.34 14.60 29.55
C SER A 213 -3.58 16.04 30.00
N ARG A 214 -4.63 16.66 29.45
CA ARG A 214 -5.11 17.99 29.88
C ARG A 214 -5.62 17.93 31.31
N PHE A 215 -6.25 16.82 31.70
CA PHE A 215 -6.69 16.60 33.08
C PHE A 215 -5.52 16.71 34.07
N TYR A 216 -4.36 16.11 33.79
CA TYR A 216 -3.19 16.22 34.69
C TYR A 216 -2.49 17.59 34.60
N LEU A 217 -2.54 18.24 33.43
CA LEU A 217 -1.96 19.56 33.23
C LEU A 217 -2.75 20.66 33.93
N ASP A 218 -4.08 20.63 33.89
CA ASP A 218 -4.94 21.74 34.31
C ASP A 218 -5.38 21.61 35.77
N ASN A 219 -5.58 20.39 36.28
CA ASN A 219 -6.04 20.19 37.66
C ASN A 219 -4.90 20.29 38.68
N ALA A 220 -5.20 20.96 39.79
CA ALA A 220 -4.25 21.11 40.88
C ALA A 220 -3.97 19.78 41.59
N GLY A 221 -2.74 19.60 42.05
CA GLY A 221 -2.29 18.38 42.73
C GLY A 221 -1.74 17.28 41.81
N TYR A 222 -1.61 17.53 40.51
CA TYR A 222 -1.04 16.60 39.53
C TYR A 222 0.28 17.19 38.98
N TYR A 223 0.32 17.63 37.71
CA TYR A 223 1.57 18.08 37.09
C TYR A 223 2.09 19.43 37.59
N ASP A 224 1.29 20.17 38.33
CA ASP A 224 1.71 21.34 39.10
C ASP A 224 2.51 20.97 40.36
N THR A 225 2.35 19.75 40.87
CA THR A 225 2.93 19.30 42.15
C THR A 225 4.14 18.39 41.93
N TYR A 226 4.05 17.49 40.95
CA TYR A 226 5.17 16.63 40.58
C TYR A 226 6.23 17.39 39.78
N ARG A 227 7.47 16.90 39.82
CA ARG A 227 8.65 17.51 39.19
C ARG A 227 9.60 16.42 38.70
N ALA A 228 10.55 16.80 37.83
CA ALA A 228 11.65 15.92 37.44
C ALA A 228 12.45 15.47 38.69
N ARG A 229 12.83 14.18 38.77
CA ARG A 229 13.67 13.67 39.87
C ARG A 229 15.15 13.87 39.65
N ALA A 230 15.55 14.02 38.39
CA ALA A 230 16.91 14.31 37.97
C ALA A 230 17.00 15.76 37.44
N PRO A 231 18.15 16.43 37.59
CA PRO A 231 18.36 17.75 37.02
C PRO A 231 18.29 17.66 35.49
N ARG A 232 17.62 18.63 34.87
CA ARG A 232 17.41 18.67 33.41
C ARG A 232 18.07 19.91 32.81
N ASP A 233 18.92 19.67 31.82
CA ASP A 233 19.46 20.76 31.00
C ASP A 233 18.33 21.49 30.27
N GLY A 234 18.42 22.81 30.18
CA GLY A 234 17.36 23.66 29.62
C GLY A 234 16.49 24.37 30.66
N TRP A 235 16.54 23.95 31.93
CA TRP A 235 15.93 24.69 33.05
C TRP A 235 16.99 25.03 34.08
N ALA A 236 17.09 26.31 34.47
CA ALA A 236 17.99 26.73 35.54
C ALA A 236 17.46 26.26 36.91
N TYR A 237 18.40 26.00 37.83
CA TYR A 237 18.10 25.74 39.24
C TYR A 237 17.43 26.97 39.86
N ASP A 238 16.27 26.76 40.47
CA ASP A 238 15.49 27.82 41.14
C ASP A 238 15.49 27.56 42.66
N SER A 239 15.97 28.50 43.46
CA SER A 239 16.12 28.32 44.91
C SER A 239 14.80 28.19 45.66
N ASN A 240 13.68 28.66 45.11
CA ASN A 240 12.35 28.53 45.71
C ASN A 240 11.68 27.21 45.29
N ARG A 241 11.81 26.81 44.01
CA ARG A 241 11.23 25.56 43.49
C ARG A 241 12.04 24.33 43.93
N ASP A 242 13.36 24.40 43.80
CA ASP A 242 14.30 23.28 43.95
C ASP A 242 14.93 23.23 45.34
N ALA A 243 14.40 23.99 46.30
CA ALA A 243 14.85 24.01 47.68
C ALA A 243 15.01 22.59 48.27
N GLY A 244 16.22 22.27 48.71
CA GLY A 244 16.56 20.97 49.30
C GLY A 244 17.00 19.89 48.30
N LEU A 245 17.08 20.20 47.00
CA LEU A 245 17.64 19.32 45.98
C LEU A 245 19.11 19.64 45.70
N ALA A 246 19.84 18.70 45.10
CA ALA A 246 21.25 18.87 44.82
C ALA A 246 21.48 19.86 43.67
N GLN A 247 22.26 20.90 43.90
CA GLN A 247 22.67 21.82 42.84
C GLN A 247 23.83 21.20 42.06
N VAL A 248 23.61 20.92 40.78
CA VAL A 248 24.65 20.37 39.90
C VAL A 248 25.56 21.48 39.35
N PRO A 249 26.84 21.18 39.05
CA PRO A 249 27.77 22.16 38.48
C PRO A 249 27.31 22.77 37.15
N SER A 250 26.46 22.07 36.38
CA SER A 250 25.87 22.58 35.14
C SER A 250 24.84 23.69 35.37
N GLY A 251 24.39 23.92 36.61
CA GLY A 251 23.33 24.88 36.94
C GLY A 251 21.92 24.40 36.57
N ALA A 252 21.78 23.16 36.10
CA ALA A 252 20.50 22.56 35.76
C ALA A 252 19.60 22.37 36.99
N GLY A 253 18.30 22.64 36.80
CA GLY A 253 17.26 22.60 37.82
C GLY A 253 16.29 21.44 37.64
N TYR A 254 15.25 21.44 38.48
CA TYR A 254 14.24 20.38 38.53
C TYR A 254 12.86 20.95 38.13
N PRO A 255 12.56 21.09 36.83
CA PRO A 255 11.30 21.68 36.38
C PRO A 255 10.09 20.91 36.91
N THR A 256 9.00 21.63 37.18
CA THR A 256 7.70 20.99 37.44
C THR A 256 7.23 20.25 36.20
N CYS A 257 6.41 19.20 36.35
CA CYS A 257 5.92 18.43 35.22
C CYS A 257 5.14 19.28 34.22
N ARG A 258 4.40 20.29 34.69
CA ARG A 258 3.71 21.26 33.84
C ARG A 258 4.70 22.13 33.05
N GLN A 259 5.76 22.61 33.69
CA GLN A 259 6.83 23.36 33.00
C GLN A 259 7.54 22.47 31.98
N TRP A 260 7.97 21.28 32.38
CA TRP A 260 8.67 20.34 31.51
C TRP A 260 7.86 19.99 30.24
N TRP A 261 6.53 19.88 30.36
CA TRP A 261 5.66 19.60 29.20
C TRP A 261 5.43 20.83 28.30
N ASN A 262 5.09 21.99 28.88
CA ASN A 262 4.56 23.16 28.15
C ASN A 262 5.55 24.31 27.89
N ASP A 263 6.78 24.25 28.38
CA ASP A 263 7.70 25.39 28.31
C ASP A 263 7.99 25.85 26.87
N SER A 264 8.05 27.17 26.67
CA SER A 264 8.27 27.76 25.35
C SER A 264 9.74 27.62 24.94
N GLY A 265 10.02 26.71 24.01
CA GLY A 265 11.36 26.46 23.46
C GLY A 265 11.94 25.09 23.87
N ASN A 266 11.90 24.76 25.17
CA ASN A 266 12.45 23.50 25.70
C ASN A 266 11.38 22.45 26.06
N GLY A 267 10.10 22.78 25.94
CA GLY A 267 8.99 21.91 26.31
C GLY A 267 8.98 20.58 25.55
N LEU A 268 8.69 19.50 26.26
CA LEU A 268 8.64 18.14 25.70
C LEU A 268 7.58 18.03 24.59
N ARG A 269 6.43 18.70 24.74
CA ARG A 269 5.35 18.67 23.74
C ARG A 269 5.81 19.19 22.37
N ALA A 270 6.51 20.32 22.33
CA ALA A 270 6.98 20.93 21.09
C ALA A 270 8.05 20.07 20.41
N ARG A 271 9.00 19.53 21.19
CA ARG A 271 10.06 18.64 20.68
C ARG A 271 9.54 17.32 20.15
N LEU A 272 8.44 16.80 20.70
CA LEU A 272 7.77 15.62 20.16
C LEU A 272 7.03 15.89 18.86
N LEU A 273 6.45 17.09 18.68
CA LEU A 273 5.84 17.48 17.41
C LEU A 273 6.86 17.67 16.30
N ASP A 274 8.06 18.14 16.64
CA ASP A 274 9.16 18.34 15.69
C ASP A 274 9.70 17.01 15.10
N GLN A 275 9.40 15.87 15.74
CA GLN A 275 9.72 14.54 15.21
C GLN A 275 8.80 14.13 14.06
N VAL A 276 7.73 14.87 13.77
CA VAL A 276 6.72 14.53 12.76
C VAL A 276 6.85 15.44 11.56
N ASP A 277 6.83 14.85 10.37
CA ASP A 277 6.86 15.62 9.12
C ASP A 277 5.70 16.64 9.07
N PRO A 278 5.97 17.94 8.85
CA PRO A 278 4.93 18.97 8.76
C PRO A 278 3.87 18.70 7.68
N SER A 279 4.26 18.05 6.57
CA SER A 279 3.35 17.65 5.50
C SER A 279 2.39 16.55 5.94
N LEU A 280 2.84 15.62 6.79
CA LEU A 280 2.00 14.58 7.38
C LEU A 280 1.01 15.18 8.37
N LEU A 281 1.46 16.07 9.24
CA LEU A 281 0.59 16.81 10.17
C LEU A 281 -0.47 17.63 9.43
N ASN A 282 -0.11 18.28 8.32
CA ASN A 282 -1.05 19.06 7.52
C ASN A 282 -2.05 18.18 6.77
N ARG A 283 -1.64 17.01 6.25
CA ARG A 283 -2.55 16.03 5.63
C ARG A 283 -3.53 15.46 6.66
N LEU A 284 -3.03 15.09 7.84
CA LEU A 284 -3.88 14.61 8.93
C LEU A 284 -4.85 15.69 9.41
N ALA A 285 -4.38 16.92 9.63
CA ALA A 285 -5.24 18.03 10.05
C ALA A 285 -6.26 18.44 8.98
N GLY A 286 -5.90 18.32 7.69
CA GLY A 286 -6.83 18.57 6.59
C GLY A 286 -7.97 17.55 6.57
N TRP A 287 -7.68 16.28 6.81
CA TRP A 287 -8.71 15.26 7.00
C TRP A 287 -9.50 15.46 8.31
N ALA A 288 -8.79 15.70 9.41
CA ALA A 288 -9.32 15.93 10.74
C ALA A 288 -9.79 17.38 10.96
N GLY A 289 -10.29 18.07 9.92
CA GLY A 289 -10.74 19.46 10.01
C GLY A 289 -11.93 19.69 10.95
N PHE A 290 -12.50 18.63 11.50
CA PHE A 290 -13.51 18.64 12.56
C PHE A 290 -12.94 18.74 13.98
N LEU A 291 -11.62 18.58 14.14
CA LEU A 291 -10.90 18.79 15.39
C LEU A 291 -10.09 20.09 15.34
N SER A 292 -9.80 20.66 16.50
CA SER A 292 -8.82 21.73 16.60
C SER A 292 -7.44 21.19 16.26
N ARG A 293 -6.55 22.06 15.75
CA ARG A 293 -5.17 21.69 15.47
C ARG A 293 -4.46 21.10 16.70
N THR A 294 -4.78 21.63 17.88
CA THR A 294 -4.23 21.13 19.14
C THR A 294 -4.63 19.69 19.45
N GLU A 295 -5.87 19.29 19.14
CA GLU A 295 -6.35 17.92 19.39
C GLU A 295 -5.72 16.93 18.40
N VAL A 296 -5.55 17.34 17.15
CA VAL A 296 -4.83 16.55 16.14
C VAL A 296 -3.38 16.36 16.56
N ASP A 297 -2.68 17.43 16.91
CA ASP A 297 -1.30 17.39 17.39
C ASP A 297 -1.16 16.49 18.63
N ASP A 298 -2.03 16.67 19.64
CA ASP A 298 -2.01 15.89 20.88
C ASP A 298 -2.26 14.39 20.61
N SER A 299 -3.13 14.06 19.65
CA SER A 299 -3.39 12.67 19.26
C SER A 299 -2.18 12.01 18.57
N VAL A 300 -1.46 12.76 17.73
CA VAL A 300 -0.22 12.26 17.08
C VAL A 300 0.88 12.06 18.12
N ILE A 301 1.08 13.03 19.02
CA ILE A 301 2.04 12.91 20.12
C ILE A 301 1.69 11.69 20.99
N ARG A 302 0.42 11.48 21.30
CA ARG A 302 -0.04 10.31 22.05
C ARG A 302 0.38 9.00 21.38
N THR A 303 0.23 8.90 20.06
CA THR A 303 0.64 7.73 19.29
C THR A 303 2.16 7.52 19.35
N ILE A 304 2.95 8.55 19.10
CA ILE A 304 4.42 8.48 19.02
C ILE A 304 5.07 8.26 20.38
N ALA A 305 4.56 8.94 21.41
CA ALA A 305 5.08 8.82 22.77
C ALA A 305 4.69 7.50 23.43
N SER A 306 3.72 6.75 22.88
CA SER A 306 3.32 5.47 23.46
C SER A 306 4.50 4.47 23.47
N PRO A 307 4.68 3.64 24.53
CA PRO A 307 5.87 2.79 24.71
C PRO A 307 6.05 1.70 23.63
N ARG A 308 5.07 1.59 22.75
CA ARG A 308 4.89 0.56 21.73
C ARG A 308 5.77 0.80 20.50
N GLN A 309 5.99 2.06 20.14
CA GLN A 309 6.76 2.41 18.94
C GLN A 309 8.28 2.30 19.15
N GLN A 310 8.72 2.21 20.40
CA GLN A 310 10.14 2.12 20.76
C GLN A 310 10.66 0.66 20.79
N LYS A 311 9.79 -0.37 20.85
CA LYS A 311 10.17 -1.79 20.87
C LYS A 311 9.45 -2.63 19.79
N LEU A 312 9.72 -2.33 18.53
CA LEU A 312 9.25 -3.11 17.37
C LEU A 312 10.20 -4.29 17.08
N ASN A 313 10.16 -5.34 17.90
CA ASN A 313 10.75 -6.63 17.52
C ASN A 313 9.87 -7.87 17.79
N GLN A 314 8.75 -7.78 18.50
CA GLN A 314 7.88 -8.95 18.68
C GLN A 314 6.41 -8.53 18.75
N GLY A 315 5.62 -9.06 17.79
CA GLY A 315 4.23 -8.71 17.53
C GLY A 315 3.33 -8.81 18.75
N SER A 316 3.08 -7.68 19.39
CA SER A 316 2.23 -7.61 20.58
C SER A 316 1.12 -6.57 20.44
N VAL A 317 -0.02 -7.02 20.97
CA VAL A 317 -1.39 -6.49 20.95
C VAL A 317 -1.49 -5.05 21.46
N TYR A 318 -2.46 -4.30 20.91
CA TYR A 318 -2.71 -2.91 21.28
C TYR A 318 -2.96 -2.63 22.81
N THR A 319 -1.95 -2.36 23.66
CA THR A 319 -2.01 -1.67 24.96
C THR A 319 -1.60 -0.20 24.87
N ASP A 320 -2.56 0.72 24.91
CA ASP A 320 -2.32 2.11 25.32
C ASP A 320 -1.72 2.13 26.75
N TYR A 321 -1.12 3.24 27.21
CA TYR A 321 -0.75 3.37 28.64
C TYR A 321 -1.98 3.10 29.52
N GLY A 322 -3.18 3.36 29.00
CA GLY A 322 -4.49 3.02 29.57
C GLY A 322 -4.69 1.57 30.02
N GLY A 323 -3.88 0.59 29.59
CA GLY A 323 -3.86 -0.79 30.09
C GLY A 323 -5.24 -1.35 30.49
N GLN A 324 -5.95 -2.01 29.59
CA GLN A 324 -7.20 -2.72 29.94
C GLN A 324 -6.89 -3.88 30.91
N ILE A 325 -6.89 -3.59 32.21
CA ILE A 325 -6.89 -4.58 33.28
C ILE A 325 -8.33 -4.72 33.76
N ASP A 326 -9.18 -5.28 32.91
CA ASP A 326 -10.36 -6.06 33.32
C ASP A 326 -11.07 -6.61 32.07
N LYS A 327 -10.60 -7.75 31.58
CA LYS A 327 -11.49 -8.67 30.85
C LYS A 327 -12.10 -9.58 31.90
N THR A 328 -13.28 -9.20 32.40
CA THR A 328 -14.08 -10.09 33.24
C THR A 328 -14.27 -11.43 32.53
N LEU A 329 -13.80 -12.48 33.21
CA LEU A 329 -13.69 -13.87 32.73
C LEU A 329 -14.95 -14.45 32.04
N PRO A 330 -16.20 -14.06 32.37
CA PRO A 330 -17.38 -14.60 31.69
C PRO A 330 -17.49 -14.21 30.21
N ASN A 331 -16.94 -13.05 29.81
CA ASN A 331 -16.96 -12.60 28.42
C ASN A 331 -15.81 -13.17 27.57
N VAL A 332 -14.82 -13.81 28.19
CA VAL A 332 -13.72 -14.49 27.49
C VAL A 332 -14.16 -15.87 27.01
N ILE A 333 -15.05 -16.56 27.74
CA ILE A 333 -15.51 -17.91 27.39
C ILE A 333 -16.49 -17.88 26.21
N ASN A 334 -17.42 -16.92 26.18
CA ASN A 334 -18.33 -16.74 25.04
C ASN A 334 -17.62 -16.17 23.79
N ARG A 335 -16.45 -15.54 23.96
CA ARG A 335 -15.58 -15.10 22.86
C ARG A 335 -14.61 -16.19 22.38
N ALA A 336 -14.13 -17.07 23.27
CA ALA A 336 -13.15 -18.11 22.94
C ALA A 336 -13.64 -19.13 21.90
N ALA A 337 -14.95 -19.33 21.75
CA ALA A 337 -15.49 -20.25 20.75
C ALA A 337 -15.39 -19.71 19.30
N SER A 338 -15.34 -18.39 19.10
CA SER A 338 -15.14 -17.75 17.78
C SER A 338 -13.74 -17.17 17.57
N ASP A 339 -12.98 -16.95 18.64
CA ASP A 339 -11.76 -16.15 18.64
C ASP A 339 -10.48 -16.86 18.18
N VAL A 340 -10.40 -18.19 18.30
CA VAL A 340 -9.12 -18.88 18.07
C VAL A 340 -8.72 -18.88 16.58
N GLY A 341 -9.70 -18.83 15.67
CA GLY A 341 -9.44 -18.78 14.22
C GLY A 341 -9.02 -17.39 13.72
N MET A 342 -9.57 -16.32 14.28
CA MET A 342 -9.29 -14.95 13.83
C MET A 342 -8.13 -14.30 14.61
N ALA A 343 -7.97 -14.56 15.91
CA ALA A 343 -6.91 -13.91 16.71
C ALA A 343 -5.49 -14.34 16.30
N VAL A 344 -5.28 -15.62 15.94
CA VAL A 344 -3.95 -16.10 15.48
C VAL A 344 -3.69 -15.74 14.01
N GLY A 345 -4.74 -15.74 13.18
CA GLY A 345 -4.64 -15.30 11.78
C GLY A 345 -4.42 -13.79 11.64
N GLY A 346 -5.10 -12.98 12.44
CA GLY A 346 -5.06 -11.51 12.41
C GLY A 346 -3.70 -10.91 12.74
N LEU A 347 -2.94 -11.55 13.64
CA LEU A 347 -1.60 -11.09 14.04
C LEU A 347 -0.58 -11.11 12.89
N ALA A 348 -0.75 -12.02 11.93
CA ALA A 348 0.04 -12.04 10.70
C ALA A 348 -0.68 -11.36 9.52
N TYR A 349 -2.01 -11.45 9.47
CA TYR A 349 -2.80 -11.02 8.32
C TYR A 349 -2.84 -9.49 8.14
N PHE A 350 -2.98 -8.68 9.20
CA PHE A 350 -3.07 -7.22 9.03
C PHE A 350 -1.75 -6.58 8.58
N PRO A 351 -0.59 -6.87 9.22
CA PRO A 351 0.69 -6.40 8.70
C PRO A 351 0.95 -6.93 7.28
N ALA A 352 0.61 -8.20 7.00
CA ALA A 352 0.78 -8.78 5.68
C ALA A 352 -0.10 -8.11 4.61
N MET A 353 -1.35 -7.76 4.91
CA MET A 353 -2.23 -7.11 3.93
C MET A 353 -1.86 -5.65 3.68
N ASP A 354 -1.38 -4.93 4.69
CA ASP A 354 -0.84 -3.58 4.49
C ASP A 354 0.41 -3.63 3.57
N VAL A 355 1.30 -4.62 3.76
CA VAL A 355 2.45 -4.86 2.86
C VAL A 355 2.01 -5.28 1.45
N VAL A 356 1.02 -6.16 1.33
CA VAL A 356 0.47 -6.57 0.01
C VAL A 356 -0.07 -5.36 -0.73
N ARG A 357 -0.83 -4.48 -0.09
CA ARG A 357 -1.37 -3.25 -0.71
C ARG A 357 -0.28 -2.34 -1.27
N GLN A 358 0.82 -2.18 -0.55
CA GLN A 358 1.97 -1.41 -1.01
C GLN A 358 2.70 -2.11 -2.17
N ALA A 359 2.77 -3.44 -2.15
CA ALA A 359 3.44 -4.22 -3.19
C ALA A 359 2.62 -4.37 -4.48
N LEU A 360 1.28 -4.25 -4.44
CA LEU A 360 0.40 -4.52 -5.60
C LEU A 360 0.76 -3.70 -6.87
N PRO A 361 0.94 -2.35 -6.80
CA PRO A 361 1.37 -1.58 -7.98
C PRO A 361 2.74 -2.02 -8.51
N MET A 362 3.66 -2.37 -7.61
CA MET A 362 5.00 -2.83 -7.98
C MET A 362 4.92 -4.15 -8.73
N VAL A 363 4.16 -5.12 -8.20
CA VAL A 363 3.92 -6.41 -8.86
C VAL A 363 3.29 -6.22 -10.24
N LEU A 364 2.33 -5.30 -10.37
CA LEU A 364 1.69 -5.01 -11.65
C LEU A 364 2.69 -4.41 -12.66
N ALA A 365 3.60 -3.54 -12.24
CA ALA A 365 4.66 -3.01 -13.10
C ALA A 365 5.60 -4.13 -13.60
N PHE A 366 5.96 -5.08 -12.74
CA PHE A 366 6.72 -6.27 -13.15
C PHE A 366 5.94 -7.17 -14.12
N LEU A 367 4.64 -7.37 -13.90
CA LEU A 367 3.80 -8.15 -14.82
C LEU A 367 3.67 -7.50 -16.21
N LYS A 368 3.52 -6.17 -16.26
CA LYS A 368 3.51 -5.39 -17.51
C LYS A 368 4.83 -5.56 -18.27
N MET A 369 5.97 -5.47 -17.58
CA MET A 369 7.30 -5.70 -18.16
C MET A 369 7.45 -7.13 -18.70
N ALA A 370 7.07 -8.14 -17.90
CA ALA A 370 7.15 -9.53 -18.28
C ALA A 370 6.31 -9.83 -19.53
N LEU A 371 5.10 -9.25 -19.61
CA LEU A 371 4.25 -9.36 -20.79
C LEU A 371 4.98 -8.87 -22.04
N VAL A 372 5.55 -7.65 -22.00
CA VAL A 372 6.25 -7.04 -23.15
C VAL A 372 7.45 -7.87 -23.60
N ILE A 373 8.22 -8.41 -22.66
CA ILE A 373 9.37 -9.28 -22.94
C ILE A 373 8.93 -10.58 -23.62
N CYS A 374 7.77 -11.14 -23.25
CA CYS A 374 7.26 -12.38 -23.81
C CYS A 374 6.58 -12.22 -25.19
N ILE A 375 6.14 -11.02 -25.58
CA ILE A 375 5.47 -10.75 -26.87
C ILE A 375 6.14 -11.44 -28.08
N PRO A 376 7.46 -11.26 -28.36
CA PRO A 376 8.05 -11.76 -29.60
C PRO A 376 8.07 -13.29 -29.63
N ILE A 377 8.22 -13.94 -28.47
CA ILE A 377 8.19 -15.40 -28.32
C ILE A 377 6.76 -15.92 -28.51
N VAL A 378 5.77 -15.28 -27.87
CA VAL A 378 4.37 -15.70 -27.96
C VAL A 378 3.82 -15.51 -29.37
N LEU A 379 4.18 -14.42 -30.05
CA LEU A 379 3.81 -14.20 -31.46
C LEU A 379 4.38 -15.28 -32.38
N LEU A 380 5.61 -15.73 -32.11
CA LEU A 380 6.24 -16.79 -32.87
C LEU A 380 5.57 -18.15 -32.65
N ILE A 381 5.33 -18.52 -31.39
CA ILE A 381 4.64 -19.79 -31.04
C ILE A 381 3.20 -19.78 -31.56
N GLY A 382 2.52 -18.63 -31.48
CA GLY A 382 1.18 -18.42 -32.00
C GLY A 382 1.10 -18.25 -33.52
N THR A 383 2.17 -18.61 -34.24
CA THR A 383 2.30 -18.59 -35.70
C THR A 383 1.86 -17.29 -36.37
N TYR A 384 2.07 -16.15 -35.70
CA TYR A 384 1.60 -14.83 -36.14
C TYR A 384 0.10 -14.77 -36.46
N ASP A 385 -0.72 -15.58 -35.79
CA ASP A 385 -2.17 -15.55 -35.95
C ASP A 385 -2.75 -14.27 -35.34
N LEU A 386 -3.72 -13.66 -36.04
CA LEU A 386 -4.45 -12.48 -35.58
C LEU A 386 -5.10 -12.74 -34.22
N LYS A 387 -5.58 -13.97 -34.00
CA LYS A 387 -6.14 -14.37 -32.71
C LYS A 387 -5.16 -14.20 -31.56
N THR A 388 -3.89 -14.56 -31.77
CA THR A 388 -2.83 -14.44 -30.75
C THR A 388 -2.57 -12.97 -30.43
N VAL A 389 -2.45 -12.12 -31.46
CA VAL A 389 -2.27 -10.67 -31.27
C VAL A 389 -3.42 -10.08 -30.46
N ILE A 390 -4.67 -10.38 -30.85
CA ILE A 390 -5.86 -9.89 -30.14
C ILE A 390 -5.86 -10.39 -28.69
N THR A 391 -5.56 -11.67 -28.45
CA THR A 391 -5.49 -12.18 -27.06
C THR A 391 -4.45 -11.44 -26.22
N LEU A 392 -3.27 -11.15 -26.78
CA LEU A 392 -2.22 -10.39 -26.09
C LEU A 392 -2.65 -8.94 -25.85
N THR A 393 -3.36 -8.30 -26.79
CA THR A 393 -3.88 -6.95 -26.57
C THR A 393 -4.89 -6.88 -25.44
N VAL A 394 -5.77 -7.88 -25.34
CA VAL A 394 -6.77 -7.94 -24.26
C VAL A 394 -6.08 -8.18 -22.92
N VAL A 395 -5.07 -9.05 -22.87
CA VAL A 395 -4.25 -9.26 -21.66
C VAL A 395 -3.50 -8.00 -21.27
N GLN A 396 -2.89 -7.29 -22.23
CA GLN A 396 -2.24 -6.01 -21.98
C GLN A 396 -3.23 -5.01 -21.40
N PHE A 397 -4.36 -4.78 -22.07
CA PHE A 397 -5.39 -3.88 -21.59
C PHE A 397 -5.88 -4.26 -20.18
N ALA A 398 -6.05 -5.55 -19.91
CA ALA A 398 -6.47 -6.04 -18.61
C ALA A 398 -5.49 -5.68 -17.49
N LEU A 399 -4.17 -5.83 -17.73
CA LEU A 399 -3.14 -5.46 -16.76
C LEU A 399 -3.09 -3.94 -16.53
N PHE A 400 -3.26 -3.13 -17.56
CA PHE A 400 -3.33 -1.68 -17.41
C PHE A 400 -4.60 -1.27 -16.65
N PHE A 401 -5.76 -1.80 -17.03
CA PHE A 401 -7.04 -1.50 -16.40
C PHE A 401 -7.15 -2.03 -14.95
N THR A 402 -6.27 -2.95 -14.54
CA THR A 402 -6.16 -3.36 -13.13
C THR A 402 -5.79 -2.17 -12.22
N ASP A 403 -5.09 -1.16 -12.73
CA ASP A 403 -4.78 0.08 -11.99
C ASP A 403 -6.08 0.77 -11.50
N PHE A 404 -7.14 0.78 -12.32
CA PHE A 404 -8.44 1.34 -11.94
C PHE A 404 -9.03 0.62 -10.72
N TRP A 405 -9.05 -0.72 -10.72
CA TRP A 405 -9.60 -1.51 -9.62
C TRP A 405 -8.82 -1.32 -8.31
N LEU A 406 -7.50 -1.20 -8.39
CA LEU A 406 -6.67 -0.90 -7.22
C LEU A 406 -6.95 0.49 -6.66
N GLN A 407 -7.15 1.49 -7.52
CA GLN A 407 -7.47 2.84 -7.09
C GLN A 407 -8.90 2.95 -6.54
N LEU A 408 -9.85 2.22 -7.13
CA LEU A 408 -11.20 2.10 -6.59
C LEU A 408 -11.18 1.44 -5.20
N ALA A 409 -10.40 0.38 -5.03
CA ALA A 409 -10.22 -0.27 -3.73
C ALA A 409 -9.63 0.70 -2.68
N ARG A 410 -8.62 1.51 -3.02
CA ARG A 410 -8.08 2.55 -2.11
C ARG A 410 -9.12 3.59 -1.74
N TRP A 411 -9.90 4.03 -2.71
CA TRP A 411 -10.94 5.02 -2.47
C TRP A 411 -12.06 4.46 -1.57
N ILE A 412 -12.53 3.22 -1.82
CA ILE A 412 -13.53 2.56 -0.99
C ILE A 412 -12.99 2.32 0.43
N ASP A 413 -11.75 1.83 0.59
CA ASP A 413 -11.10 1.63 1.90
C ASP A 413 -11.06 2.94 2.68
N SER A 414 -10.58 4.03 2.04
CA SER A 414 -10.50 5.35 2.68
C SER A 414 -11.88 5.93 2.97
N THR A 415 -12.87 5.74 2.09
CA THR A 415 -14.24 6.25 2.28
C THR A 415 -14.97 5.50 3.39
N ILE A 416 -14.77 4.19 3.53
CA ILE A 416 -15.30 3.41 4.63
C ILE A 416 -14.67 3.87 5.95
N LEU A 417 -13.34 4.04 5.98
CA LEU A 417 -12.64 4.56 7.16
C LEU A 417 -13.11 5.98 7.50
N ASP A 418 -13.32 6.84 6.51
CA ASP A 418 -13.87 8.17 6.71
C ASP A 418 -15.32 8.13 7.20
N ALA A 419 -16.15 7.20 6.74
CA ALA A 419 -17.52 7.05 7.25
C ALA A 419 -17.57 6.56 8.71
N LEU A 420 -16.58 5.77 9.14
CA LEU A 420 -16.50 5.22 10.50
C LEU A 420 -15.83 6.17 11.50
N TYR A 421 -14.76 6.84 11.05
CA TYR A 421 -13.87 7.64 11.90
C TYR A 421 -13.87 9.13 11.53
N GLY A 422 -14.31 9.51 10.34
CA GLY A 422 -14.33 10.88 9.82
C GLY A 422 -15.73 11.53 9.76
N TRP A 423 -15.73 12.85 9.61
CA TRP A 423 -16.82 13.84 9.52
C TRP A 423 -18.18 13.59 10.24
N GLY A 424 -18.40 14.23 11.40
CA GLY A 424 -19.72 14.40 12.04
C GLY A 424 -19.73 14.16 13.56
N PHE A 425 -19.58 15.23 14.35
CA PHE A 425 -19.80 15.26 15.80
C PHE A 425 -21.28 14.92 16.09
N GLY A 426 -21.60 13.73 16.63
CA GLY A 426 -22.99 13.39 17.01
C GLY A 426 -23.30 11.90 17.23
N TRP A 427 -24.22 11.67 18.18
CA TRP A 427 -24.85 10.49 18.81
C TRP A 427 -24.93 9.10 18.12
N ASN A 428 -24.37 8.87 16.94
CA ASN A 428 -24.58 7.65 16.14
C ASN A 428 -23.26 7.04 15.59
N ARG A 429 -22.19 7.00 16.40
CA ARG A 429 -20.91 6.36 16.00
C ARG A 429 -20.52 5.20 16.92
N PRO A 430 -19.88 4.15 16.37
CA PRO A 430 -19.29 3.08 17.17
C PRO A 430 -17.97 3.49 17.86
N HIS A 431 -17.30 4.55 17.41
CA HIS A 431 -16.05 5.07 18.03
C HIS A 431 -16.24 6.52 18.50
N THR A 432 -16.00 6.75 19.79
CA THR A 432 -16.20 8.05 20.48
C THR A 432 -14.91 8.88 20.58
N ASN A 433 -13.74 8.25 20.45
CA ASN A 433 -12.44 8.90 20.57
C ASN A 433 -11.67 8.88 19.26
N PHE A 434 -11.05 10.01 18.91
CA PHE A 434 -10.18 10.12 17.75
C PHE A 434 -8.85 9.39 18.01
N ASP A 435 -8.49 8.51 17.09
CA ASP A 435 -7.23 7.77 17.11
C ASP A 435 -6.57 7.83 15.72
N PRO A 436 -5.37 8.43 15.59
CA PRO A 436 -4.61 8.45 14.34
C PRO A 436 -4.27 7.06 13.80
N LEU A 437 -4.35 6.02 14.63
CA LEU A 437 -4.14 4.62 14.23
C LEU A 437 -5.38 3.94 13.64
N ILE A 438 -6.42 4.72 13.26
CA ILE A 438 -7.61 4.37 12.44
C ILE A 438 -7.71 2.87 12.09
N GLY A 439 -8.62 2.16 12.75
CA GLY A 439 -8.89 0.74 12.49
C GLY A 439 -7.90 -0.25 13.10
N LEU A 440 -6.88 0.16 13.86
CA LEU A 440 -6.00 -0.79 14.59
C LEU A 440 -6.46 -1.14 16.00
N ASN A 441 -7.55 -0.52 16.47
CA ASN A 441 -8.06 -0.80 17.79
C ASN A 441 -8.60 -2.24 17.85
N ASN A 442 -8.29 -2.96 18.92
CA ASN A 442 -8.61 -4.39 19.11
C ASN A 442 -10.12 -4.63 19.36
N THR A 443 -11.00 -3.85 18.75
CA THR A 443 -12.44 -4.13 18.78
C THR A 443 -12.78 -5.09 17.64
N PHE A 444 -13.67 -6.04 17.90
CA PHE A 444 -14.02 -7.09 16.92
C PHE A 444 -14.56 -6.52 15.59
N GLY A 445 -15.22 -5.37 15.63
CA GLY A 445 -15.70 -4.67 14.44
C GLY A 445 -14.55 -4.22 13.55
N ASP A 446 -13.52 -3.62 14.13
CA ASP A 446 -12.35 -3.10 13.40
C ASP A 446 -11.54 -4.23 12.74
N MET A 447 -11.49 -5.39 13.41
CA MET A 447 -10.80 -6.58 12.91
C MET A 447 -11.47 -7.17 11.66
N LEU A 448 -12.79 -7.34 11.70
CA LEU A 448 -13.58 -7.84 10.56
C LEU A 448 -13.48 -6.86 9.37
N LEU A 449 -13.55 -5.56 9.67
CA LEU A 449 -13.57 -4.51 8.67
C LEU A 449 -12.23 -4.43 7.91
N ASN A 450 -11.11 -4.50 8.62
CA ASN A 450 -9.80 -4.62 7.99
C ASN A 450 -9.63 -5.88 7.13
N PHE A 451 -10.27 -6.99 7.52
CA PHE A 451 -10.23 -8.21 6.72
C PHE A 451 -10.95 -8.02 5.38
N VAL A 452 -12.18 -7.51 5.43
CA VAL A 452 -12.99 -7.24 4.23
C VAL A 452 -12.30 -6.23 3.32
N MET A 453 -11.80 -5.15 3.90
CA MET A 453 -11.09 -4.14 3.12
C MET A 453 -9.77 -4.67 2.54
N GLY A 454 -9.03 -5.53 3.26
CA GLY A 454 -7.82 -6.18 2.74
C GLY A 454 -8.11 -7.10 1.56
N ALA A 455 -9.16 -7.91 1.68
CA ALA A 455 -9.59 -8.82 0.63
C ALA A 455 -10.04 -8.10 -0.65
N MET A 456 -10.63 -6.91 -0.54
CA MET A 456 -11.09 -6.12 -1.69
C MET A 456 -9.98 -5.83 -2.72
N PHE A 457 -8.74 -5.60 -2.25
CA PHE A 457 -7.57 -5.37 -3.11
C PHE A 457 -7.15 -6.59 -3.93
N LEU A 458 -7.58 -7.79 -3.55
CA LEU A 458 -7.33 -9.03 -4.30
C LEU A 458 -8.58 -9.46 -5.08
N VAL A 459 -9.76 -9.36 -4.46
CA VAL A 459 -11.03 -9.83 -5.03
C VAL A 459 -11.47 -8.96 -6.20
N LEU A 460 -11.35 -7.63 -6.14
CA LEU A 460 -11.80 -6.76 -7.24
C LEU A 460 -10.93 -6.94 -8.50
N PRO A 461 -9.59 -6.83 -8.45
CA PRO A 461 -8.75 -7.20 -9.59
C PRO A 461 -8.93 -8.65 -10.04
N GLY A 462 -9.06 -9.59 -9.10
CA GLY A 462 -9.24 -11.00 -9.41
C GLY A 462 -10.54 -11.27 -10.17
N PHE A 463 -11.63 -10.62 -9.77
CA PHE A 463 -12.91 -10.68 -10.47
C PHE A 463 -12.80 -10.11 -11.88
N TRP A 464 -12.14 -8.96 -12.06
CA TRP A 464 -11.89 -8.37 -13.37
C TRP A 464 -11.13 -9.34 -14.29
N ILE A 465 -9.99 -9.86 -13.86
CA ILE A 465 -9.19 -10.79 -14.66
C ILE A 465 -9.97 -12.09 -14.96
N ALA A 466 -10.70 -12.63 -13.98
CA ALA A 466 -11.52 -13.82 -14.18
C ALA A 466 -12.67 -13.59 -15.17
N SER A 467 -13.30 -12.42 -15.13
CA SER A 467 -14.43 -12.06 -16.00
C SER A 467 -14.04 -12.08 -17.49
N LEU A 468 -12.78 -11.73 -17.81
CA LEU A 468 -12.26 -11.79 -19.17
C LEU A 468 -12.16 -13.24 -19.70
N GLY A 469 -12.04 -14.23 -18.81
CA GLY A 469 -12.10 -15.65 -19.16
C GLY A 469 -13.50 -16.13 -19.55
N TRP A 470 -14.56 -15.52 -19.00
CA TRP A 470 -15.96 -15.88 -19.30
C TRP A 470 -16.42 -15.41 -20.69
N VAL A 471 -15.83 -14.32 -21.20
CA VAL A 471 -16.12 -13.78 -22.55
C VAL A 471 -15.50 -14.64 -23.67
N GLY A 472 -14.85 -15.76 -23.34
CA GLY A 472 -14.40 -16.75 -24.33
C GLY A 472 -13.01 -16.51 -24.90
N PHE A 473 -12.25 -15.54 -24.38
CA PHE A 473 -10.81 -15.56 -24.56
C PHE A 473 -10.27 -16.78 -23.82
N ARG A 474 -9.58 -17.69 -24.52
CA ARG A 474 -8.89 -18.86 -23.94
C ARG A 474 -7.71 -18.46 -23.03
N ALA A 475 -7.82 -17.34 -22.30
CA ALA A 475 -6.97 -16.98 -21.17
C ALA A 475 -7.25 -17.86 -19.94
N GLY A 476 -8.34 -18.64 -19.95
CA GLY A 476 -8.78 -19.49 -18.83
C GLY A 476 -7.73 -20.45 -18.26
N GLN A 477 -6.82 -20.99 -19.08
CA GLN A 477 -5.75 -21.88 -18.58
C GLN A 477 -4.57 -21.14 -17.94
N ALA A 478 -4.22 -19.95 -18.43
CA ALA A 478 -3.21 -19.09 -17.79
C ALA A 478 -3.73 -18.51 -16.46
N ILE A 479 -5.04 -18.22 -16.40
CA ILE A 479 -5.74 -17.77 -15.19
C ILE A 479 -5.81 -18.91 -14.15
N GLN A 480 -5.96 -20.16 -14.56
CA GLN A 480 -5.96 -21.32 -13.65
C GLN A 480 -4.62 -21.49 -12.93
N GLY A 481 -3.49 -21.26 -13.63
CA GLY A 481 -2.15 -21.23 -13.02
C GLY A 481 -1.92 -20.05 -12.08
N MET A 482 -2.50 -18.88 -12.36
CA MET A 482 -2.43 -17.72 -11.47
C MET A 482 -3.35 -17.87 -10.24
N THR A 483 -4.55 -18.44 -10.42
CA THR A 483 -5.44 -18.80 -9.30
C THR A 483 -4.85 -19.94 -8.46
N GLU A 484 -4.18 -20.92 -9.06
CA GLU A 484 -3.41 -21.94 -8.33
C GLU A 484 -2.18 -21.38 -7.61
N GLY A 485 -1.48 -20.41 -8.20
CA GLY A 485 -0.42 -19.64 -7.52
C GLY A 485 -0.94 -18.88 -6.30
N THR A 486 -2.11 -18.24 -6.41
CA THR A 486 -2.78 -17.59 -5.26
C THR A 486 -3.37 -18.58 -4.26
N LYS A 487 -3.71 -19.81 -4.68
CA LYS A 487 -4.10 -20.89 -3.75
C LYS A 487 -2.95 -21.28 -2.83
N GLY A 488 -1.68 -21.13 -3.23
CA GLY A 488 -0.53 -21.32 -2.34
C GLY A 488 -0.51 -20.31 -1.18
N GLY A 489 -0.82 -19.04 -1.46
CA GLY A 489 -0.99 -17.99 -0.45
C GLY A 489 -2.25 -18.16 0.40
N ALA A 490 -3.36 -18.60 -0.19
CA ALA A 490 -4.59 -18.95 0.53
C ALA A 490 -4.44 -20.22 1.38
N GLN A 491 -3.65 -21.20 0.92
CA GLN A 491 -3.29 -22.40 1.69
C GLN A 491 -2.31 -22.10 2.81
N ALA A 492 -1.50 -21.04 2.76
CA ALA A 492 -0.74 -20.59 3.93
C ALA A 492 -1.69 -20.12 5.06
N GLY A 493 -2.77 -19.42 4.71
CA GLY A 493 -3.87 -19.11 5.64
C GLY A 493 -4.65 -20.36 6.08
N GLY A 494 -4.87 -21.31 5.17
CA GLY A 494 -5.55 -22.60 5.46
C GLY A 494 -4.70 -23.59 6.28
N LYS A 495 -3.36 -23.54 6.18
CA LYS A 495 -2.44 -24.37 6.98
C LYS A 495 -2.39 -23.93 8.45
N GLY A 496 -2.71 -22.66 8.74
CA GLY A 496 -2.97 -22.22 10.11
C GLY A 496 -4.22 -22.87 10.73
N ALA A 497 -5.25 -23.13 9.92
CA ALA A 497 -6.45 -23.85 10.36
C ALA A 497 -6.23 -25.38 10.44
N GLY A 498 -5.46 -25.96 9.50
CA GLY A 498 -5.15 -27.39 9.48
C GLY A 498 -4.17 -27.86 10.57
N ALA A 499 -3.31 -26.98 11.08
CA ALA A 499 -2.39 -27.32 12.16
C ALA A 499 -3.08 -27.51 13.54
N MET A 500 -4.32 -27.04 13.71
CA MET A 500 -5.08 -27.21 14.95
C MET A 500 -6.00 -28.45 15.00
N SER A 501 -6.23 -29.14 13.86
CA SER A 501 -7.01 -30.39 13.88
C SER A 501 -6.16 -31.65 14.16
N GLY A 502 -4.85 -31.49 14.40
CA GLY A 502 -3.90 -32.58 14.65
C GLY A 502 -3.65 -32.91 16.12
N GLY A 503 -4.13 -32.09 17.05
CA GLY A 503 -4.00 -32.32 18.49
C GLY A 503 -4.99 -33.38 18.99
N LYS A 504 -4.67 -34.66 18.80
CA LYS A 504 -5.40 -35.77 19.42
C LYS A 504 -5.44 -35.56 20.93
N LEU A 505 -6.66 -35.40 21.47
CA LEU A 505 -6.98 -35.62 22.87
C LEU A 505 -6.50 -37.02 23.27
N LYS A 506 -5.56 -37.09 24.21
CA LYS A 506 -5.30 -38.23 25.07
C LYS A 506 -5.26 -37.76 26.51
#